data_AF-A0A849E1Y6-F1
#
_entry.id   AF-A0A849E1Y6-F1
#
_cell.length_a   1.000
_cell.length_b   1.000
_cell.length_c   1.000
_cell.angle_alpha   90.00
_cell.angle_beta   90.00
_cell.angle_gamma   90.00
#
_symmetry.space_group_name_H-M   'P 1'
#
loop_
_entity.id
_entity.type
_entity.pdbx_description
1 polymer ?
#
loop_
_entity_poly.entity_id
_entity_poly.type
_entity_poly.pdbx_seq_one_letter_code
_entity_poly.pdbx_strand_id
1 'polypeptide(L)'
;AELLAKADIAIGAGGSITWERMFLGLPAIVFTVADNQVDVANHLNSLGFIFYLGDIKTLENKNTVKDLMNYVSSAESIQIQSEKLLAIKYASSNKVVSQLVN
;
A
#
# COMPACT_ATOMS: atom_id res chain seq x y z
N ALA A 1 15.27 -4.88 -6.30
CA ALA A 1 14.73 -4.42 -5.01
C ALA A 1 15.53 -3.26 -4.37
N GLU A 2 16.71 -2.92 -4.87
CA GLU A 2 17.56 -1.87 -4.27
C GLU A 2 16.90 -0.49 -4.22
N LEU A 3 16.14 -0.12 -5.26
CA LEU A 3 15.39 1.15 -5.28
C LEU A 3 14.28 1.20 -4.23
N LEU A 4 13.57 0.08 -4.00
CA LEU A 4 12.52 0.00 -2.97
C LEU A 4 13.13 0.10 -1.56
N ALA A 5 14.28 -0.53 -1.34
CA ALA A 5 14.97 -0.49 -0.05
C ALA A 5 15.52 0.89 0.33
N LYS A 6 15.65 1.81 -0.64
CA LYS A 6 16.15 3.18 -0.46
C LYS A 6 15.04 4.24 -0.45
N ALA A 7 13.80 3.85 -0.72
CA ALA A 7 12.68 4.78 -0.82
C ALA A 7 11.96 4.93 0.53
N ASP A 8 11.39 6.12 0.77
CA ASP A 8 10.53 6.38 1.93
C ASP A 8 9.06 6.08 1.65
N ILE A 9 8.65 6.19 0.38
CA ILE A 9 7.30 5.95 -0.11
C ILE A 9 7.36 5.34 -1.51
N ALA A 10 6.45 4.41 -1.82
CA ALA A 10 6.21 3.94 -3.18
C ALA A 10 4.87 4.44 -3.74
N ILE A 11 4.82 4.73 -5.04
CA ILE A 11 3.59 4.98 -5.79
C ILE A 11 3.56 4.03 -6.97
N GLY A 12 2.46 3.28 -7.16
CA GLY A 12 2.34 2.42 -8.33
C GLY A 12 1.19 1.43 -8.27
N ALA A 13 0.96 0.73 -9.38
CA ALA A 13 -0.16 -0.19 -9.52
C ALA A 13 -0.17 -1.32 -8.46
N GLY A 14 -1.35 -1.89 -8.21
CA GLY A 14 -1.50 -3.13 -7.46
C GLY A 14 -0.89 -4.32 -8.20
N GLY A 15 -0.79 -5.48 -7.53
CA GLY A 15 -0.24 -6.72 -8.09
C GLY A 15 0.87 -7.32 -7.23
N SER A 16 1.78 -8.08 -7.85
CA SER A 16 2.85 -8.79 -7.13
C SER A 16 3.69 -7.86 -6.25
N ILE A 17 4.13 -6.71 -6.79
CA ILE A 17 4.97 -5.69 -6.13
C ILE A 17 4.37 -5.15 -4.82
N THR A 18 3.08 -5.33 -4.58
CA THR A 18 2.47 -4.99 -3.28
C THR A 18 3.10 -5.79 -2.14
N TRP A 19 3.40 -7.07 -2.35
CA TRP A 19 4.04 -7.90 -1.31
C TRP A 19 5.46 -7.46 -1.00
N GLU A 20 6.28 -7.17 -2.02
CA GLU A 20 7.65 -6.71 -1.81
C GLU A 20 7.70 -5.38 -1.06
N ARG A 21 6.77 -4.44 -1.36
CA ARG A 21 6.64 -3.17 -0.61
C ARG A 21 6.29 -3.43 0.86
N MET A 22 5.28 -4.26 1.10
CA MET A 22 4.85 -4.61 2.46
C MET A 22 5.97 -5.31 3.25
N PHE A 23 6.68 -6.25 2.63
CA PHE A 23 7.77 -6.99 3.26
C PHE A 23 8.98 -6.11 3.59
N LEU A 24 9.19 -5.03 2.85
CA LEU A 24 10.24 -4.04 3.12
C LEU A 24 9.82 -3.00 4.16
N GLY A 25 8.57 -2.99 4.60
CA GLY A 25 8.06 -1.92 5.46
C GLY A 25 7.85 -0.61 4.72
N LEU A 26 7.77 -0.63 3.39
CA LEU A 26 7.70 0.55 2.52
C LEU A 26 6.24 0.99 2.35
N PRO A 27 5.84 2.15 2.92
CA PRO A 27 4.51 2.72 2.73
C PRO A 27 4.21 2.93 1.24
N ALA A 28 2.98 2.65 0.84
CA ALA A 28 2.64 2.56 -0.58
C ALA A 28 1.30 3.19 -0.91
N ILE A 29 1.33 4.09 -1.89
CA ILE A 29 0.15 4.58 -2.58
C ILE A 29 -0.09 3.72 -3.81
N VAL A 30 -1.30 3.18 -3.92
CA VAL A 30 -1.65 2.18 -4.91
C VAL A 30 -2.86 2.62 -5.71
N PHE A 31 -2.83 2.39 -7.02
CA PHE A 31 -3.99 2.46 -7.89
C PHE A 31 -4.15 1.11 -8.60
N THR A 32 -5.35 0.79 -9.06
CA THR A 32 -5.56 -0.43 -9.85
C THR A 32 -5.59 -0.11 -11.33
N VAL A 33 -5.06 -1.04 -12.14
CA VAL A 33 -5.06 -0.93 -13.61
C VAL A 33 -5.87 -2.04 -14.28
N ALA A 34 -6.33 -3.01 -13.48
CA ALA A 34 -7.14 -4.13 -13.91
C ALA A 34 -8.11 -4.53 -12.80
N ASP A 35 -9.30 -4.98 -13.20
CA ASP A 35 -10.43 -5.25 -12.29
C ASP A 35 -10.08 -6.31 -11.24
N ASN A 36 -9.21 -7.27 -11.58
CA ASN A 36 -8.74 -8.31 -10.67
C ASN A 36 -7.82 -7.80 -9.53
N GLN A 37 -7.45 -6.52 -9.52
CA GLN A 37 -6.66 -5.91 -8.45
C GLN A 37 -7.54 -5.18 -7.42
N VAL A 38 -8.81 -4.89 -7.76
CA VAL A 38 -9.69 -3.99 -7.00
C VAL A 38 -10.01 -4.53 -5.62
N ASP A 39 -10.44 -5.79 -5.53
CA ASP A 39 -10.85 -6.39 -4.26
C ASP A 39 -9.69 -6.48 -3.27
N VAL A 40 -8.52 -6.91 -3.76
CA VAL A 40 -7.29 -6.98 -2.96
C VAL A 40 -6.85 -5.59 -2.52
N ALA A 41 -6.88 -4.59 -3.41
CA ALA A 41 -6.49 -3.23 -3.06
C ALA A 41 -7.44 -2.61 -2.00
N ASN A 42 -8.75 -2.82 -2.13
CA ASN A 42 -9.73 -2.40 -1.13
C ASN A 42 -9.49 -3.08 0.23
N HIS A 43 -9.23 -4.39 0.22
CA HIS A 43 -8.98 -5.14 1.44
C HIS A 43 -7.71 -4.67 2.16
N LEU A 44 -6.59 -4.52 1.43
CA LEU A 44 -5.34 -4.04 2.02
C LEU A 44 -5.45 -2.59 2.51
N ASN A 45 -6.23 -1.75 1.82
CA ASN A 45 -6.50 -0.38 2.24
C ASN A 45 -7.34 -0.32 3.53
N SER A 46 -8.37 -1.18 3.67
CA SER A 46 -9.16 -1.25 4.90
C SER A 46 -8.35 -1.76 6.09
N LEU A 47 -7.35 -2.61 5.82
CA LEU A 47 -6.34 -3.02 6.79
C LEU A 47 -5.25 -1.95 7.00
N GLY A 48 -5.24 -0.83 6.28
CA GLY A 48 -4.25 0.24 6.40
C GLY A 48 -2.83 -0.14 5.95
N PHE A 49 -2.66 -1.21 5.18
CA PHE A 49 -1.36 -1.65 4.66
C PHE A 49 -0.94 -0.88 3.40
N ILE A 50 -1.91 -0.33 2.67
CA ILE A 50 -1.66 0.55 1.53
C ILE A 50 -2.62 1.75 1.61
N PHE A 51 -2.30 2.81 0.87
CA PHE A 51 -3.24 3.87 0.56
C PHE A 51 -3.80 3.65 -0.86
N TYR A 52 -5.04 3.20 -0.97
CA TYR A 52 -5.67 2.92 -2.26
C TYR A 52 -6.34 4.17 -2.83
N LEU A 53 -5.82 4.67 -3.96
CA LEU A 53 -6.35 5.83 -4.66
C LEU A 53 -7.62 5.50 -5.46
N GLY A 54 -7.81 4.26 -5.89
CA GLY A 54 -8.90 3.85 -6.77
C GLY A 54 -8.44 3.25 -8.10
N ASP A 55 -9.41 2.93 -8.96
CA ASP A 55 -9.16 2.45 -10.32
C ASP A 55 -8.72 3.61 -11.21
N ILE A 56 -7.61 3.44 -11.92
CA ILE A 56 -7.06 4.42 -12.85
C ILE A 56 -8.08 4.89 -13.91
N LYS A 57 -9.05 4.04 -14.26
CA LYS A 57 -10.14 4.37 -15.19
C LYS A 57 -11.12 5.40 -14.62
N THR A 58 -11.25 5.46 -13.30
CA THR A 58 -12.23 6.28 -12.58
C THR A 58 -11.58 7.40 -11.75
N LEU A 59 -10.25 7.48 -11.74
CA LEU A 59 -9.51 8.51 -11.01
C LEU A 59 -9.71 9.90 -11.65
N GLU A 60 -10.46 10.76 -10.96
CA GLU A 60 -10.63 12.16 -11.37
C GLU A 60 -9.48 13.05 -10.83
N ASN A 61 -8.73 13.66 -11.74
CA ASN A 61 -7.45 14.34 -11.50
C ASN A 61 -7.37 15.32 -10.31
N LYS A 62 -8.45 16.01 -9.91
CA LYS A 62 -8.35 17.09 -8.91
C LYS A 62 -8.42 16.61 -7.47
N ASN A 63 -9.21 15.59 -7.16
CA ASN A 63 -9.32 15.08 -5.79
C ASN A 63 -8.19 14.09 -5.49
N THR A 64 -7.79 13.29 -6.47
CA THR A 64 -6.70 12.31 -6.34
C THR A 64 -5.36 12.94 -5.97
N VAL A 65 -5.02 14.09 -6.56
CA VAL A 65 -3.77 14.80 -6.24
C VAL A 65 -3.81 15.37 -4.82
N LYS A 66 -4.97 15.85 -4.36
CA LYS A 66 -5.11 16.37 -3.00
C LYS A 66 -4.97 15.26 -1.97
N ASP A 67 -5.59 14.11 -2.20
CA ASP A 67 -5.51 12.95 -1.32
C ASP A 67 -4.09 12.39 -1.25
N LEU A 68 -3.40 12.33 -2.40
CA LEU A 68 -1.97 12.01 -2.48
C LEU A 68 -1.13 12.99 -1.64
N MET A 69 -1.33 14.29 -1.81
CA MET A 69 -0.56 15.32 -1.12
C MET A 69 -0.80 15.29 0.39
N ASN A 70 -2.02 15.05 0.83
CA ASN A 70 -2.33 14.92 2.26
C ASN A 70 -1.61 13.71 2.88
N TYR A 71 -1.60 12.58 2.17
CA TYR A 71 -0.94 11.37 2.63
C TYR A 71 0.59 11.55 2.70
N VAL A 72 1.20 12.09 1.65
CA VAL A 72 2.66 12.28 1.56
C VAL A 72 3.16 13.38 2.51
N SER A 73 2.33 14.37 2.84
CA SER A 73 2.73 15.47 3.72
C SER A 73 2.75 15.11 5.21
N SER A 74 2.30 13.91 5.58
CA SER A 74 2.23 13.46 6.96
C SER A 74 3.30 12.41 7.26
N ALA A 75 4.45 12.87 7.79
CA ALA A 75 5.53 11.99 8.24
C ALA A 75 5.06 10.98 9.29
N GLU A 76 4.14 11.37 10.16
CA GLU A 76 3.51 10.49 11.16
C GLU A 76 2.72 9.36 10.49
N SER A 77 1.89 9.67 9.48
CA SER A 77 1.10 8.64 8.78
C SER A 77 1.99 7.65 8.03
N ILE A 78 3.08 8.14 7.43
CA ILE A 78 4.09 7.31 6.75
C ILE A 78 4.76 6.38 7.76
N GLN A 79 5.18 6.92 8.90
CA GLN A 79 5.83 6.14 9.96
C GLN A 79 4.90 5.06 10.53
N ILE A 80 3.64 5.41 10.86
CA ILE A 80 2.64 4.47 11.37
C ILE A 80 2.41 3.33 10.38
N GLN A 81 2.29 3.64 9.08
CA GLN A 81 2.12 2.59 8.07
C GLN A 81 3.39 1.72 7.98
N SER A 82 4.58 2.31 8.00
CA SER A 82 5.84 1.56 7.95
C SER A 82 5.98 0.59 9.13
N GLU A 83 5.72 1.05 10.35
CA GLU A 83 5.75 0.22 11.56
C GLU A 83 4.77 -0.96 11.47
N LYS A 84 3.56 -0.70 10.97
CA LYS A 84 2.54 -1.73 10.75
C LYS A 84 2.99 -2.79 9.73
N LEU A 85 3.60 -2.36 8.63
CA LEU A 85 4.13 -3.26 7.60
C LEU A 85 5.31 -4.08 8.13
N LEU A 86 6.20 -3.48 8.91
CA LEU A 86 7.30 -4.21 9.57
C LEU A 86 6.78 -5.23 10.59
N ALA A 87 5.67 -4.94 11.29
CA ALA A 87 5.06 -5.91 12.20
C ALA A 87 4.62 -7.20 11.47
N ILE A 88 4.15 -7.10 10.22
CA ILE A 88 3.82 -8.27 9.37
C ILE A 88 5.07 -9.11 9.11
N LYS A 89 6.20 -8.47 8.79
CA LYS A 89 7.46 -9.15 8.51
C LYS A 89 7.95 -10.00 9.70
N TYR A 90 7.75 -9.50 10.93
CA TYR A 90 8.21 -10.15 12.16
C TYR A 90 7.16 -11.06 12.82
N ALA A 91 5.89 -10.94 12.44
CA ALA A 91 4.85 -11.86 12.89
C ALA A 91 5.01 -13.21 12.17
N SER A 92 5.31 -14.24 12.95
CA SER A 92 5.58 -15.62 12.50
C SER A 92 4.61 -16.05 11.38
N SER A 93 5.18 -16.62 10.33
CA SER A 93 4.64 -16.81 8.96
C SER A 93 3.23 -17.40 8.82
N ASN A 94 2.64 -17.95 9.89
CA ASN A 94 1.33 -18.61 9.87
C ASN A 94 0.14 -17.72 10.25
N LYS A 95 0.32 -16.61 10.99
CA LYS A 95 -0.81 -15.79 11.47
C LYS A 95 -1.23 -14.67 10.53
N VAL A 96 -0.28 -14.13 9.76
CA VAL A 96 -0.54 -13.00 8.85
C VAL A 96 -1.12 -13.47 7.52
N VAL A 97 -0.70 -14.64 7.04
CA VAL A 97 -1.27 -15.24 5.81
C VAL A 97 -2.77 -15.49 5.98
N SER A 98 -3.21 -15.98 7.15
CA SER A 98 -4.64 -16.15 7.44
C SER A 98 -5.45 -14.85 7.56
N GLN A 99 -4.80 -13.70 7.77
CA GLN A 99 -5.48 -12.39 7.77
C GLN A 99 -5.55 -11.75 6.39
N LEU A 100 -4.74 -12.23 5.43
CA LEU A 100 -4.63 -11.71 4.07
C LEU A 100 -5.30 -12.62 3.02
N VAL A 101 -5.62 -13.86 3.40
CA VAL A 101 -6.31 -14.85 2.57
C VAL A 101 -7.66 -15.16 3.25
N ASN A 102 -8.68 -14.37 2.93
CA ASN A 102 -10.09 -14.73 3.13
C ASN A 102 -10.79 -14.65 1.78
#